data_AF-A0A254U819-F1
#
_entry.id   AF-A0A254U819-F1
#
_cell.length_a   1.000
_cell.length_b   1.000
_cell.length_c   1.000
_cell.angle_alpha   90.00
_cell.angle_beta   90.00
_cell.angle_gamma   90.00
#
_symmetry.space_group_name_H-M   'P 1'
#
loop_
_entity.id
_entity.type
_entity.pdbx_description
1 polymer ?
#
loop_
_entity_poly.entity_id
_entity_poly.type
_entity_poly.pdbx_seq_one_letter_code
_entity_poly.pdbx_strand_id
1 'polypeptide(L)'
;MRAPDGERPSRKGPKKEYWCEDHKNIKWYEVAAQHILHEMTHFDSAGKQAGLPEYTGKDGVTAHGTDDWKKTNYIKNARLLASNWQKDEAKCQKNHEIPPYRNADNIAMWALGKEIYLCTDEIWIVLTL
;
A
#
# COMPACT_ATOMS: atom_id res chain seq x y z
N MET A 1 32.77 -17.38 30.63
CA MET A 1 33.06 -16.82 31.97
C MET A 1 31.76 -16.78 32.76
N ARG A 2 31.70 -17.40 33.95
CA ARG A 2 30.53 -17.33 34.85
C ARG A 2 30.47 -15.94 35.49
N ALA A 3 29.28 -15.34 35.52
CA ALA A 3 29.05 -14.10 36.26
C ALA A 3 29.13 -14.36 37.77
N PRO A 4 29.64 -13.42 38.59
CA PRO A 4 29.76 -13.59 40.03
C PRO A 4 28.39 -13.56 40.73
N ASP A 5 28.25 -14.40 41.75
CA ASP A 5 27.03 -14.56 42.54
C ASP A 5 26.81 -13.34 43.45
N GLY A 6 25.72 -12.60 43.25
CA GLY A 6 25.29 -11.56 44.21
C GLY A 6 24.54 -10.36 43.64
N GLU A 7 24.61 -10.08 42.34
CA GLU A 7 23.81 -9.01 41.74
C GLU A 7 22.47 -9.55 41.25
N ARG A 8 21.38 -9.11 41.90
CA ARG A 8 20.04 -9.25 41.35
C ARG A 8 20.05 -8.50 40.01
N PRO A 9 19.82 -9.16 38.85
CA PRO A 9 19.80 -8.45 37.58
C PRO A 9 18.78 -7.33 37.67
N SER A 10 19.23 -6.10 37.42
CA SER A 10 18.35 -4.94 37.30
C SER A 10 17.18 -5.32 36.39
N ARG A 11 15.94 -5.16 36.89
CA ARG A 11 14.70 -5.43 36.13
C ARG A 11 14.58 -4.53 34.89
N LYS A 12 15.44 -3.51 34.79
CA LYS A 12 15.69 -2.75 33.58
C LYS A 12 16.96 -3.31 32.94
N GLY A 13 16.79 -4.28 32.04
CA GLY A 13 17.83 -4.59 31.07
C GLY A 13 18.21 -3.35 30.27
N PRO A 14 19.35 -3.36 29.54
CA PRO A 14 19.74 -2.24 28.70
C PRO A 14 18.55 -1.84 27.81
N LYS A 15 18.19 -0.55 27.79
CA LYS A 15 17.19 -0.03 26.86
C LYS A 15 17.70 -0.36 25.47
N LYS A 16 17.00 -1.28 24.79
CA LYS A 16 17.31 -1.65 23.42
C LYS A 16 17.04 -0.45 22.51
N GLU A 17 18.08 0.32 22.20
CA GLU A 17 18.07 1.35 21.16
C GLU A 17 18.29 0.68 19.79
N TYR A 18 17.33 -0.14 19.35
CA TYR A 18 17.39 -0.68 17.99
C TYR A 18 16.01 -0.59 17.35
N TRP A 19 15.83 0.49 16.60
CA TRP A 19 14.73 0.72 15.67
C TRP A 19 14.55 -0.39 14.62
N CYS A 20 15.60 -1.14 14.29
CA CYS A 20 15.56 -2.30 13.40
C CYS A 20 16.22 -3.50 14.09
N GLU A 21 15.41 -4.36 14.72
CA GLU A 21 15.84 -5.73 15.05
C GLU A 21 15.44 -6.62 13.85
N ASP A 22 16.44 -7.12 13.13
CA ASP A 22 16.42 -7.97 11.93
C ASP A 22 15.64 -9.29 12.04
N HIS A 23 15.22 -9.67 13.25
CA HIS A 23 14.52 -10.93 13.53
C HIS A 23 13.12 -10.74 14.12
N LYS A 24 12.58 -9.52 14.12
CA LYS A 24 11.20 -9.27 14.51
C LYS A 24 10.37 -8.91 13.29
N ASN A 25 9.23 -9.58 13.12
CA ASN A 25 8.15 -9.12 12.26
C ASN A 25 7.59 -7.83 12.85
N ILE A 26 8.16 -6.69 12.47
CA ILE A 26 7.70 -5.40 12.97
C ILE A 26 6.51 -4.98 12.12
N LYS A 27 5.37 -5.63 12.39
CA LYS A 27 4.05 -5.36 11.79
C LYS A 27 3.72 -3.87 11.73
N TRP A 28 4.23 -3.08 12.67
CA TRP A 28 4.08 -1.63 12.69
C TRP A 28 4.80 -0.91 11.55
N TYR A 29 6.00 -1.36 11.14
CA TYR A 29 6.70 -0.76 10.01
C TYR A 29 6.07 -1.12 8.68
N GLU A 30 5.56 -2.33 8.52
CA GLU A 30 4.80 -2.67 7.31
C GLU A 30 3.54 -1.80 7.18
N VAL A 31 2.83 -1.57 8.29
CA VAL A 31 1.66 -0.69 8.31
C VAL A 31 2.05 0.76 8.06
N ALA A 32 3.14 1.24 8.67
CA ALA A 32 3.62 2.61 8.49
C ALA A 32 4.14 2.84 7.05
N ALA A 33 4.93 1.92 6.51
CA ALA A 33 5.42 1.96 5.14
C ALA A 33 4.26 1.91 4.14
N GLN A 34 3.26 1.05 4.38
CA GLN A 34 2.05 1.01 3.56
C GLN A 34 1.33 2.35 3.56
N HIS A 35 1.17 2.96 4.74
CA HIS A 35 0.47 4.23 4.85
C HIS A 35 1.25 5.37 4.19
N ILE A 36 2.57 5.43 4.37
CA ILE A 36 3.42 6.41 3.69
C ILE A 36 3.33 6.24 2.16
N LEU A 37 3.41 5.01 1.66
CA LEU A 37 3.27 4.73 0.23
C LEU A 37 1.90 5.15 -0.30
N HIS A 38 0.83 4.86 0.43
CA HIS A 38 -0.54 5.31 0.10
C HIS A 38 -0.60 6.83 -0.04
N GLU A 39 -0.10 7.58 0.94
CA GLU A 39 -0.14 9.04 0.89
C GLU A 39 0.74 9.60 -0.24
N MET A 40 1.88 8.96 -0.51
CA MET A 40 2.77 9.35 -1.60
C MET A 40 2.13 9.18 -2.98
N THR A 41 1.27 8.18 -3.18
CA THR A 41 0.65 7.94 -4.50
C THR A 41 -0.41 8.98 -4.86
N HIS A 42 -0.94 9.74 -3.88
CA HIS A 42 -1.82 10.88 -4.16
C HIS A 42 -1.11 12.03 -4.88
N PHE A 43 0.23 12.13 -4.80
CA PHE A 43 0.94 13.21 -5.47
C PHE A 43 0.90 13.07 -6.99
N ASP A 44 0.49 14.13 -7.68
CA ASP A 44 0.50 14.22 -9.14
C ASP A 44 1.88 13.88 -9.73
N SER A 45 2.94 14.41 -9.12
CA SER A 45 4.32 14.14 -9.56
C SER A 45 4.69 12.66 -9.47
N ALA A 46 4.15 11.93 -8.48
CA ALA A 46 4.41 10.49 -8.34
C ALA A 46 3.66 9.71 -9.42
N GLY A 47 2.37 10.03 -9.65
CA GLY A 47 1.59 9.42 -10.72
C GLY A 47 2.16 9.67 -12.11
N LYS A 48 2.59 10.90 -12.38
CA LYS A 48 3.23 11.29 -13.64
C LYS A 48 4.54 10.54 -13.88
N GLN A 49 5.37 10.38 -12.85
CA GLN A 49 6.60 9.58 -12.94
C GLN A 49 6.33 8.09 -13.14
N ALA A 50 5.25 7.57 -12.56
CA ALA A 50 4.80 6.19 -12.74
C ALA A 50 4.09 5.94 -14.08
N GLY A 51 3.89 6.98 -14.90
CA GLY A 51 3.19 6.86 -16.18
C GLY A 51 1.69 6.63 -16.05
N LEU A 52 1.08 7.00 -14.91
CA LEU A 52 -0.36 6.88 -14.74
C LEU A 52 -1.10 7.82 -15.70
N PRO A 53 -2.24 7.39 -16.28
CA PRO A 53 -3.05 8.24 -17.13
C PRO A 53 -3.54 9.48 -16.37
N GLU A 54 -3.52 10.62 -17.06
CA GLU A 54 -4.16 11.83 -16.58
C GLU A 54 -5.67 11.63 -16.47
N TYR A 55 -6.29 12.15 -15.41
CA TYR A 55 -7.74 12.23 -15.30
C TYR A 55 -8.16 13.55 -14.66
N THR A 56 -9.41 13.95 -14.93
CA THR A 56 -10.05 15.06 -14.24
C THR A 56 -10.90 14.53 -13.11
N GLY A 57 -10.55 14.91 -11.88
CA GLY A 57 -11.28 14.58 -10.66
C GLY A 57 -12.66 15.22 -10.63
N LYS A 58 -13.46 14.83 -9.63
CA LYS A 58 -14.83 15.37 -9.45
C LYS A 58 -14.86 16.86 -9.11
N ASP A 59 -13.75 17.36 -8.60
CA ASP A 59 -13.49 18.77 -8.28
C ASP A 59 -13.03 19.59 -9.49
N GLY A 60 -12.89 18.97 -10.67
CA GLY A 60 -12.41 19.62 -11.88
C GLY A 60 -10.89 19.78 -11.94
N VAL A 61 -10.16 19.22 -10.97
CA VAL A 61 -8.70 19.23 -10.95
C VAL A 61 -8.18 18.07 -11.79
N THR A 62 -7.28 18.38 -12.71
CA THR A 62 -6.59 17.38 -13.52
C THR A 62 -5.35 16.88 -12.78
N ALA A 63 -5.23 15.56 -12.65
CA ALA A 63 -4.15 14.93 -11.90
C ALA A 63 -3.78 13.55 -12.48
N HIS A 64 -2.58 13.10 -12.16
CA HIS A 64 -2.06 11.75 -12.40
C HIS A 64 -2.01 10.91 -11.12
N GLY A 65 -2.21 11.54 -9.95
CA GLY A 65 -2.15 10.90 -8.63
C GLY A 65 -3.36 9.99 -8.34
N THR A 66 -3.21 9.05 -7.42
CA THR A 66 -4.29 8.14 -7.03
C THR A 66 -5.35 8.82 -6.17
N ASP A 67 -6.55 8.25 -6.10
CA ASP A 67 -7.64 8.62 -5.19
C ASP A 67 -7.88 7.53 -4.13
N ASP A 68 -8.66 7.88 -3.11
CA ASP A 68 -9.23 6.94 -2.14
C ASP A 68 -10.60 6.43 -2.58
N TRP A 69 -10.75 5.13 -2.80
CA TRP A 69 -12.07 4.55 -3.03
C TRP A 69 -12.91 4.45 -1.75
N LYS A 70 -12.36 3.84 -0.70
CA LYS A 70 -13.04 3.62 0.59
C LYS A 70 -12.06 3.69 1.76
N LYS A 71 -12.33 4.59 2.70
CA LYS A 71 -11.45 4.89 3.84
C LYS A 71 -11.43 3.84 4.97
N THR A 72 -12.35 2.88 4.96
CA THR A 72 -12.43 1.84 6.01
C THR A 72 -11.97 0.50 5.47
N ASN A 73 -11.44 -0.39 6.32
CA ASN A 73 -11.05 -1.77 5.94
C ASN A 73 -10.28 -1.84 4.61
N TYR A 74 -9.27 -0.97 4.44
CA TYR A 74 -8.59 -0.71 3.18
C TYR A 74 -8.15 -1.99 2.44
N ILE A 75 -7.60 -2.98 3.15
CA ILE A 75 -7.19 -4.28 2.57
C ILE A 75 -8.36 -5.00 1.89
N LYS A 76 -9.48 -5.12 2.61
CA LYS A 76 -10.66 -5.83 2.11
C LYS A 76 -11.26 -5.09 0.93
N ASN A 77 -11.29 -3.75 0.99
CA ASN A 77 -11.86 -2.93 -0.06
C ASN A 77 -10.96 -2.88 -1.31
N ALA A 78 -9.65 -2.75 -1.17
CA ALA A 78 -8.72 -2.81 -2.30
C ALA A 78 -8.81 -4.14 -3.06
N ARG A 79 -8.92 -5.27 -2.33
CA ARG A 79 -9.16 -6.59 -2.93
C ARG A 79 -10.52 -6.69 -3.62
N LEU A 80 -11.56 -6.17 -2.98
CA LEU A 80 -12.90 -6.16 -3.56
C LEU A 80 -12.94 -5.33 -4.85
N LEU A 81 -12.28 -4.17 -4.87
CA LEU A 81 -12.18 -3.32 -6.05
C LEU A 81 -11.51 -4.08 -7.20
N ALA A 82 -10.33 -4.65 -6.95
CA ALA A 82 -9.62 -5.44 -7.94
C ALA A 82 -10.46 -6.62 -8.44
N SER A 83 -11.10 -7.35 -7.53
CA SER A 83 -11.98 -8.48 -7.88
C SER A 83 -13.19 -8.07 -8.72
N ASN A 84 -13.77 -6.90 -8.48
CA ASN A 84 -14.90 -6.41 -9.27
C ASN A 84 -14.47 -6.09 -10.70
N TRP A 85 -13.36 -5.36 -10.84
CA TRP A 85 -12.79 -5.02 -12.15
C TRP A 85 -12.36 -6.24 -12.94
N GLN A 86 -11.75 -7.24 -12.29
CA GLN A 86 -11.39 -8.51 -12.94
C GLN A 86 -12.59 -9.32 -13.41
N LYS A 87 -13.73 -9.25 -12.70
CA LYS A 87 -14.92 -10.02 -13.04
C LYS A 87 -15.68 -9.43 -14.21
N ASP A 88 -15.81 -8.11 -14.26
CA ASP A 88 -16.63 -7.41 -15.25
C ASP A 88 -16.16 -5.96 -15.43
N GLU A 89 -15.04 -5.81 -16.13
CA GLU A 89 -14.45 -4.50 -16.42
C GLU A 89 -15.42 -3.58 -17.17
N ALA A 90 -16.14 -4.10 -18.17
CA ALA A 90 -17.07 -3.31 -18.98
C ALA A 90 -18.18 -2.69 -18.11
N LYS A 91 -18.68 -3.44 -17.12
CA LYS A 91 -19.66 -2.91 -16.16
C LYS A 91 -19.05 -1.86 -15.23
N CYS A 92 -17.85 -2.07 -14.70
CA CYS A 92 -17.16 -1.09 -13.87
C CYS A 92 -16.90 0.22 -14.64
N GLN A 93 -16.45 0.12 -15.89
CA GLN A 93 -16.27 1.26 -16.80
C GLN A 93 -17.60 1.99 -17.05
N LYS A 94 -18.69 1.26 -17.35
CA LYS A 94 -20.04 1.82 -17.54
C LYS A 94 -20.55 2.56 -16.29
N ASN A 95 -20.20 2.08 -15.11
CA ASN A 95 -20.58 2.70 -13.84
C ASN A 95 -19.66 3.87 -13.44
N HIS A 96 -18.63 4.19 -14.24
CA HIS A 96 -17.57 5.14 -13.88
C HIS A 96 -16.94 4.83 -12.51
N GLU A 97 -16.76 3.54 -12.21
CA GLU A 97 -16.02 3.13 -11.02
C GLU A 97 -14.54 3.55 -11.16
N ILE A 98 -13.87 3.75 -10.02
CA ILE A 98 -12.44 4.02 -10.02
C ILE A 98 -11.69 2.72 -10.35
N PRO A 99 -10.73 2.71 -11.30
CA PRO A 99 -9.95 1.53 -11.59
C PRO A 99 -8.93 1.24 -10.48
N PRO A 100 -8.50 -0.03 -10.28
CA PRO A 100 -7.56 -0.39 -9.23
C PRO A 100 -6.23 0.36 -9.31
N TYR A 101 -5.71 0.65 -10.51
CA TYR A 101 -4.47 1.41 -10.68
C TYR A 101 -4.59 2.89 -10.25
N ARG A 102 -5.81 3.39 -10.08
CA ARG A 102 -6.07 4.74 -9.55
C ARG A 102 -6.37 4.74 -8.06
N ASN A 103 -6.48 3.60 -7.40
CA ASN A 103 -6.76 3.56 -5.96
C ASN A 103 -5.45 3.46 -5.15
N ALA A 104 -5.22 4.40 -4.22
CA ALA A 104 -3.98 4.49 -3.44
C ALA A 104 -3.67 3.18 -2.68
N ASP A 105 -4.69 2.59 -2.03
CA ASP A 105 -4.54 1.32 -1.32
C ASP A 105 -4.15 0.15 -2.22
N ASN A 106 -4.63 0.10 -3.45
CA ASN A 106 -4.28 -0.96 -4.40
C ASN A 106 -2.80 -0.86 -4.80
N ILE A 107 -2.31 0.36 -5.07
CA ILE A 107 -0.90 0.60 -5.40
C ILE A 107 0.00 0.31 -4.19
N ALA A 108 -0.34 0.81 -3.01
CA ALA A 108 0.44 0.61 -1.80
C ALA A 108 0.53 -0.87 -1.39
N MET A 109 -0.55 -1.63 -1.57
CA MET A 109 -0.54 -3.07 -1.32
C MET A 109 0.26 -3.85 -2.37
N TRP A 110 0.16 -3.46 -3.64
CA TRP A 110 0.97 -4.06 -4.71
C TRP A 110 2.47 -3.85 -4.47
N ALA A 111 2.88 -2.63 -4.10
CA ALA A 111 4.28 -2.29 -3.80
C ALA A 111 4.89 -3.10 -2.64
N LEU A 112 4.06 -3.60 -1.71
CA LEU A 112 4.48 -4.43 -0.59
C LEU A 112 4.38 -5.93 -0.86
N GLY A 113 4.17 -6.34 -2.12
CA GLY A 113 4.06 -7.75 -2.49
C GLY A 113 2.80 -8.43 -1.93
N LYS A 114 1.78 -7.66 -1.52
CA LYS A 114 0.49 -8.23 -1.14
C LYS A 114 -0.31 -8.43 -2.43
N GLU A 115 -0.58 -9.69 -2.77
CA GLU A 115 -1.29 -10.08 -4.00
C GLU A 115 -2.49 -9.16 -4.31
N ILE A 116 -2.30 -8.30 -5.31
CA ILE A 116 -3.31 -7.48 -5.95
C ILE A 116 -2.95 -7.44 -7.43
N TYR A 117 -3.91 -7.81 -8.27
CA TYR A 117 -3.80 -7.67 -9.71
C TYR A 117 -4.27 -6.27 -10.12
N LEU A 118 -3.39 -5.53 -10.78
CA LEU A 118 -3.71 -4.24 -11.39
C LEU A 118 -4.09 -4.50 -12.86
N CYS A 119 -5.32 -4.17 -13.24
CA CYS A 119 -5.74 -4.20 -14.64
C CYS A 119 -5.34 -2.87 -15.28
N THR A 120 -4.35 -2.89 -16.15
CA THR A 120 -4.04 -1.76 -17.06
C THR A 120 -4.06 -2.29 -18.49
N ASP A 121 -4.58 -1.48 -19.41
CA ASP A 121 -4.96 -1.85 -20.79
C ASP A 121 -3.82 -2.45 -21.66
N GLU A 122 -2.57 -2.45 -21.21
CA GLU A 122 -1.45 -2.99 -21.97
C GLU A 122 -0.54 -3.99 -21.22
N ILE A 123 -0.76 -4.26 -19.93
CA ILE A 123 0.11 -5.20 -19.19
C ILE A 123 -0.70 -5.94 -18.12
N TRP A 124 -0.84 -7.27 -18.27
CA TRP A 124 -1.15 -8.17 -17.16
C TRP A 124 0.08 -8.22 -16.25
N ILE A 125 0.19 -7.27 -15.33
CA ILE A 125 1.23 -7.32 -14.31
C ILE A 125 0.84 -8.40 -13.28
N VAL A 126 1.16 -9.65 -13.61
CA VAL A 126 1.47 -10.67 -12.60
C VAL A 126 2.94 -10.51 -12.29
N LEU A 127 3.30 -9.50 -11.49
CA LEU A 127 4.66 -9.39 -10.95
C LEU A 127 4.74 -10.24 -9.68
N THR A 128 4.87 -11.55 -9.89
CA THR A 128 5.57 -12.44 -8.96
C THR A 128 7.03 -11.99 -8.88
N LEU A 129 7.47 -11.58 -7.69
CA LEU A 129 8.87 -11.70 -7.27
C LEU A 129 9.06 -13.05 -6.59
#